data_AF-A0A7K9EAL5-F1
#
_entry.id   AF-A0A7K9EAL5-F1
#
_cell.length_a   1.000
_cell.length_b   1.000
_cell.length_c   1.000
_cell.angle_alpha   90.00
_cell.angle_beta   90.00
_cell.angle_gamma   90.00
#
_symmetry.space_group_name_H-M   'P 1'
#
loop_
_entity.id
_entity.type
_entity.pdbx_description
1 polymer ?
#
loop_
_entity_poly.entity_id
_entity_poly.type
_entity_poly.pdbx_seq_one_letter_code
_entity_poly.pdbx_strand_id
1 'polypeptide(L)' 'SEDLPSPRRLQKLEVPIMAQGTCRRLYGLDMGRALPPRRIQDDMICAGYPEGRKDTCKV' A
#
# COMPACT_ATOMS: atom_id res chain seq x y z
N SER A 1 -14.52 -29.22 -2.85
CA SER A 1 -13.25 -28.46 -2.88
C SER A 1 -13.63 -27.02 -3.10
N GLU A 2 -13.47 -26.16 -2.10
CA GLU A 2 -13.68 -24.71 -2.28
C GLU A 2 -12.48 -24.16 -3.03
N ASP A 3 -12.66 -23.82 -4.31
CA ASP A 3 -11.61 -23.21 -5.14
C ASP A 3 -11.39 -21.76 -4.68
N LEU A 4 -10.41 -21.58 -3.81
CA LEU A 4 -9.97 -20.26 -3.40
C LEU A 4 -9.40 -19.50 -4.60
N PRO A 5 -9.71 -18.20 -4.77
CA PRO A 5 -9.06 -17.39 -5.79
C PRO A 5 -7.54 -17.42 -5.61
N SER A 6 -6.81 -17.22 -6.71
CA SER A 6 -5.36 -16.97 -6.65
C SER A 6 -5.08 -15.94 -5.54
N PRO A 7 -4.05 -16.11 -4.70
CA PRO A 7 -2.94 -17.08 -4.78
C PRO A 7 -3.20 -18.45 -4.15
N ARG A 8 -4.46 -18.81 -3.79
CA ARG A 8 -4.88 -20.04 -3.08
C ARG A 8 -4.29 -20.21 -1.68
N ARG A 9 -2.98 -20.01 -1.52
CA ARG A 9 -2.26 -20.01 -0.23
C ARG A 9 -2.03 -18.58 0.25
N LEU A 10 -2.14 -18.38 1.56
CA LEU A 10 -1.85 -17.10 2.19
C LEU A 10 -0.39 -16.70 1.95
N GLN A 11 -0.19 -15.47 1.46
CA GLN A 11 1.13 -14.89 1.24
C GLN A 11 1.50 -13.97 2.41
N LYS A 12 2.80 -13.80 2.66
CA LYS A 12 3.33 -12.89 3.68
C LYS A 12 4.51 -12.09 3.14
N LEU A 13 4.66 -10.87 3.63
CA LEU A 13 5.80 -10.00 3.34
C LEU A 13 6.14 -9.16 4.58
N GLU A 14 7.41 -8.80 4.70
CA GLU A 14 7.91 -7.89 5.73
C GLU A 14 8.28 -6.56 5.09
N VAL A 15 7.81 -5.46 5.69
CA VAL A 15 8.03 -4.08 5.24
C VAL A 15 8.16 -3.15 6.45
N PRO A 16 8.95 -2.05 6.35
CA PRO A 16 9.10 -1.10 7.43
C PRO A 16 7.85 -0.21 7.56
N ILE A 17 7.62 0.30 8.77
CA ILE A 17 6.68 1.40 8.99
C ILE A 17 7.26 2.68 8.42
N MET A 18 6.48 3.38 7.61
CA MET A 18 6.84 4.66 7.00
C MET A 18 6.39 5.81 7.89
N ALA A 19 7.22 6.84 8.00
CA ALA A 19 6.88 8.05 8.73
C ALA A 19 5.61 8.72 8.15
N GLN A 20 4.68 9.11 9.02
CA GLN A 20 3.38 9.65 8.64
C GLN A 20 3.48 10.89 7.74
N GLY A 21 4.44 11.78 8.01
CA GLY A 21 4.68 12.98 7.19
C GLY A 21 5.12 12.64 5.77
N THR A 22 5.97 11.62 5.60
CA THR A 22 6.37 11.11 4.29
C THR A 22 5.17 10.53 3.56
N CYS A 23 4.36 9.71 4.23
CA CYS A 23 3.18 9.11 3.62
C CYS A 23 2.16 10.15 3.16
N ARG A 24 1.83 11.14 4.00
CA ARG A 24 0.96 12.27 3.65
C ARG A 24 1.44 13.04 2.44
N ARG A 25 2.76 13.28 2.38
CA ARG A 25 3.35 13.97 1.22
C ARG A 25 3.19 13.13 -0.04
N LEU A 26 3.56 11.85 -0.03
CA LEU A 26 3.52 10.99 -1.22
C LEU A 26 2.09 10.80 -1.74
N TYR A 27 1.13 10.49 -0.86
CA TYR A 27 -0.26 10.29 -1.26
C TYR A 27 -1.01 11.60 -1.54
N GLY A 28 -0.49 12.75 -1.12
CA GLY A 28 -1.06 14.06 -1.42
C GLY A 28 -0.71 14.61 -2.81
N LEU A 29 0.24 13.99 -3.51
CA LEU A 29 0.61 14.38 -4.87
C LEU A 29 -0.43 13.88 -5.88
N ASP A 30 -0.66 14.64 -6.95
CA ASP A 30 -1.39 14.14 -8.11
C ASP A 30 -0.45 13.29 -8.95
N MET A 31 -0.61 11.96 -8.86
CA MET A 31 0.15 10.98 -9.63
C MET A 31 -0.63 10.49 -10.86
N GLY A 32 -1.63 11.26 -11.30
CA GLY A 32 -2.46 10.99 -12.47
C GLY A 32 -3.67 10.13 -12.16
N ARG A 33 -4.40 9.75 -13.22
CA ARG A 33 -5.71 9.07 -13.11
C ARG A 33 -5.72 7.79 -12.27
N ALA A 34 -4.61 7.05 -12.24
CA ALA A 34 -4.51 5.80 -11.49
C ALA A 34 -4.36 6.01 -9.97
N LEU A 35 -3.79 7.14 -9.55
CA LEU A 35 -3.48 7.45 -8.16
C LEU A 35 -3.80 8.93 -7.89
N PRO A 36 -5.09 9.29 -7.80
CA PRO A 36 -5.48 10.63 -7.41
C PRO A 36 -5.03 10.93 -5.98
N PRO A 37 -4.85 12.22 -5.62
CA PRO A 37 -4.47 12.62 -4.27
C PRO A 37 -5.41 12.03 -3.21
N ARG A 38 -4.84 11.52 -2.13
CA ARG A 38 -5.56 10.97 -0.97
C ARG A 38 -5.02 11.57 0.33
N ARG A 39 -5.96 11.98 1.19
CA ARG A 39 -5.65 12.44 2.54
C ARG A 39 -5.47 11.24 3.47
N ILE A 40 -4.26 11.08 4.02
CA ILE A 40 -3.97 10.08 5.06
C ILE A 40 -4.47 10.62 6.41
N GLN A 41 -5.40 9.88 7.03
CA GLN A 41 -6.03 10.23 8.31
C GLN A 41 -5.10 9.90 9.50
N ASP A 42 -5.42 10.40 10.69
CA ASP A 42 -4.57 10.22 11.88
C ASP A 42 -4.60 8.77 12.41
N ASP A 43 -5.63 8.01 12.09
CA ASP A 43 -5.83 6.59 12.43
C ASP A 43 -5.24 5.61 11.39
N MET A 44 -4.55 6.13 10.37
CA MET A 44 -3.91 5.35 9.32
C MET A 44 -2.40 5.28 9.53
N ILE A 45 -1.81 4.13 9.21
CA ILE A 45 -0.36 3.95 9.11
C ILE A 45 0.02 3.50 7.71
N CYS A 46 1.24 3.81 7.28
CA CYS A 46 1.78 3.39 6.01
C CYS A 46 2.97 2.47 6.25
N ALA A 47 3.10 1.42 5.44
CA ALA A 47 4.22 0.48 5.51
C ALA A 47 4.66 0.13 4.09
N GLY A 48 5.97 0.06 3.88
CA GLY A 48 6.53 -0.15 2.54
C GLY A 48 7.73 0.74 2.26
N TYR A 49 8.20 0.69 1.02
CA TYR A 49 9.36 1.45 0.57
C TYR A 49 8.92 2.48 -0.48
N PRO A 50 9.33 3.76 -0.39
CA PRO A 50 8.95 4.79 -1.35
C PRO A 50 9.33 4.45 -2.81
N GLU A 51 10.39 3.66 -3.00
CA GLU A 51 10.90 3.23 -4.30
C GLU A 51 10.12 2.02 -4.88
N GLY A 52 9.11 1.52 -4.17
CA GLY A 52 8.39 0.30 -4.52
C GLY A 52 9.07 -0.98 -3.99
N ARG A 53 9.00 -2.09 -4.74
CA ARG A 53 9.52 -3.46 -4.45
C ARG A 53 8.48 -4.45 -3.91
N LYS A 54 8.06 -4.32 -2.66
CA LYS A 54 7.14 -5.26 -2.00
C LYS A 54 5.94 -4.48 -1.49
N ASP A 55 4.76 -4.83 -1.96
CA ASP A 55 3.52 -4.17 -1.57
C ASP A 55 2.35 -5.15 -1.66
N THR A 56 1.24 -4.76 -1.04
CA THR A 56 -0.06 -5.44 -1.15
C THR A 56 -0.68 -5.16 -2.51
N CYS A 57 -1.31 -6.18 -3.11
CA CYS A 57 -2.04 -6.02 -4.35
C CYS A 57 -3.34 -6.84 -4.31
N LYS A 58 -4.35 -6.37 -5.05
CA LYS A 58 -5.48 -7.22 -5.43
C LYS A 58 -5.06 -8.00 -6.67
N VAL A 59 -5.20 -9.32 -6.58
CA VAL A 59 -5.03 -10.27 -7.69
C VAL A 59 -6.32 -10.45 -8.46
#